data_AF-A0A1I7AXS0-F1
#
_entry.id   AF-A0A1I7AXS0-F1
#
_cell.length_a   1.000
_cell.length_b   1.000
_cell.length_c   1.000
_cell.angle_alpha   90.00
_cell.angle_beta   90.00
_cell.angle_gamma   90.00
#
_symmetry.space_group_name_H-M   'P 1'
#
loop_
_entity.id
_entity.type
_entity.pdbx_description
1 polymer ?
#
loop_
_entity_poly.entity_id
_entity_poly.type
_entity_poly.pdbx_seq_one_letter_code
_entity_poly.pdbx_strand_id
1 'polypeptide(L)'
;MTSKNIARPLALAALLGALALTGCSAPQAGSAPSSAAAPASATPSPSAASGPNGDFATAAEACAKISEQATGATLLPLSAAQGKTAELKQYEAELAATAERVPDSLKADFANLKDVAVAGVTDQTVFSSGKLQAAMAPVTEWIAANCK
;
A
#
# COMPACT_ATOMS: atom_id res chain seq x y z
N MET A 1 -1.77 47.92 34.24
CA MET A 1 -1.85 46.53 34.71
C MET A 1 -0.50 45.89 34.42
N THR A 2 0.24 45.59 35.47
CA THR A 2 1.58 44.99 35.44
C THR A 2 1.45 43.47 35.37
N SER A 3 2.13 42.81 34.44
CA SER A 3 2.52 41.41 34.60
C SER A 3 3.95 41.23 34.10
N LYS A 4 4.75 40.63 34.97
CA LYS A 4 6.20 40.64 34.99
C LYS A 4 6.69 39.20 35.14
N ASN A 5 7.69 38.87 34.31
CA ASN A 5 8.68 37.79 34.43
C ASN A 5 8.18 36.33 34.47
N ILE A 6 8.87 35.45 33.72
CA ILE A 6 10.00 34.64 34.23
C ILE A 6 10.53 33.80 33.05
N ALA A 7 11.82 33.96 32.77
CA ALA A 7 12.60 33.07 31.91
C ALA A 7 13.09 31.84 32.69
N ARG A 8 13.77 30.92 31.97
CA ARG A 8 14.76 29.91 32.41
C ARG A 8 14.33 28.41 32.45
N PRO A 9 15.27 27.44 32.39
CA PRO A 9 15.48 26.56 31.21
C PRO A 9 15.72 25.05 31.56
N LEU A 10 16.23 24.29 30.57
CA LEU A 10 17.04 23.04 30.63
C LEU A 10 16.42 21.69 31.05
N ALA A 11 16.53 20.69 30.15
CA ALA A 11 17.16 19.35 30.31
C ALA A 11 16.72 18.47 29.12
N LEU A 12 17.54 18.17 28.11
CA LEU A 12 18.61 17.17 28.04
C LEU A 12 18.15 15.74 28.40
N ALA A 13 17.82 14.94 27.38
CA ALA A 13 18.13 13.50 27.29
C ALA A 13 17.51 12.88 26.02
N ALA A 14 18.35 12.47 25.06
CA ALA A 14 18.12 11.25 24.29
C ALA A 14 19.43 10.87 23.58
N LEU A 15 20.13 9.92 24.20
CA LEU A 15 21.22 9.15 23.64
C LEU A 15 20.69 8.08 22.68
N LEU A 16 21.61 7.58 21.84
CA LEU A 16 21.60 6.31 21.08
C LEU A 16 20.87 6.35 19.72
N GLY A 17 21.45 5.90 18.60
CA GLY A 17 22.68 5.13 18.41
C GLY A 17 23.15 5.16 16.95
N ALA A 18 24.44 4.91 16.77
CA ALA A 18 25.13 4.90 15.50
C ALA A 18 24.69 3.73 14.61
N LEU A 19 24.24 4.02 13.39
CA LEU A 19 24.27 3.04 12.29
C LEU A 19 25.62 3.18 11.58
N ALA A 20 26.60 2.37 12.00
CA ALA A 20 27.80 2.14 11.21
C ALA A 20 27.44 1.22 10.04
N LEU A 21 27.50 1.74 8.81
CA LEU A 21 27.55 0.93 7.59
C LEU A 21 28.91 0.22 7.54
N THR A 22 28.97 -1.02 8.03
CA THR A 22 30.06 -1.93 7.67
C THR A 22 29.60 -2.79 6.51
N GLY A 23 30.07 -2.45 5.31
CA GLY A 23 30.00 -3.34 4.16
C GLY A 23 30.74 -4.65 4.47
N CYS A 24 30.14 -5.76 4.07
CA CYS A 24 30.79 -7.06 4.07
C CYS A 24 30.84 -7.58 2.63
N SER A 25 32.06 -7.64 2.11
CA SER A 25 32.43 -8.23 0.84
C SER A 25 32.32 -9.76 0.88
N ALA A 26 31.81 -10.36 -0.20
CA ALA A 26 32.08 -11.76 -0.58
C ALA A 26 33.59 -11.94 -0.91
N PRO A 27 34.19 -13.16 -1.01
CA PRO A 27 33.57 -14.47 -1.33
C PRO A 27 34.13 -15.69 -0.56
N GLN A 28 33.44 -16.84 -0.63
CA GLN A 28 34.12 -18.14 -0.51
C GLN A 28 33.37 -19.24 -1.28
N ALA A 29 34.10 -19.85 -2.22
CA ALA A 29 33.68 -21.03 -2.97
C ALA A 29 33.91 -22.30 -2.13
N GLY A 30 32.95 -23.23 -2.17
CA GLY A 30 33.04 -24.56 -1.59
C GLY A 30 31.97 -25.47 -2.20
N SER A 31 32.41 -26.45 -2.97
CA SER A 31 31.63 -27.36 -3.81
C SER A 31 30.84 -28.42 -3.03
N ALA A 32 29.64 -28.79 -3.50
CA ALA A 32 29.27 -30.15 -3.96
C ALA A 32 27.75 -30.29 -4.20
N PRO A 33 27.30 -31.15 -5.14
CA PRO A 33 25.93 -31.18 -5.65
C PRO A 33 25.05 -32.20 -4.89
N SER A 34 23.75 -31.93 -4.77
CA SER A 34 22.70 -32.96 -4.91
C SER A 34 21.29 -32.38 -4.79
N SER A 35 20.44 -32.92 -5.67
CA SER A 35 18.98 -32.89 -5.66
C SER A 35 18.32 -31.59 -6.10
N ALA A 36 18.15 -31.50 -7.43
CA ALA A 36 17.09 -30.74 -8.06
C ALA A 36 15.73 -31.17 -7.48
N ALA A 37 15.17 -30.35 -6.60
CA ALA A 37 13.73 -30.31 -6.39
C ALA A 37 13.18 -29.33 -7.42
N ALA A 38 12.50 -29.88 -8.44
CA ALA A 38 11.79 -29.11 -9.44
C ALA A 38 10.86 -28.09 -8.76
N PRO A 39 10.71 -26.86 -9.27
CA PRO A 39 9.65 -25.99 -8.81
C PRO A 39 8.33 -26.69 -9.15
N ALA A 40 7.58 -27.09 -8.12
CA ALA A 40 6.22 -27.52 -8.31
C ALA A 40 5.47 -26.33 -8.92
N SER A 41 5.16 -26.42 -10.22
CA SER A 41 4.21 -25.55 -10.87
C SER A 41 2.90 -25.66 -10.09
N ALA A 42 2.64 -24.69 -9.24
CA ALA A 42 1.36 -24.56 -8.57
C ALA A 42 0.33 -24.21 -9.66
N THR A 43 -0.32 -25.24 -10.17
CA THR A 43 -1.55 -25.13 -10.95
C THR A 43 -2.52 -24.25 -10.14
N PRO A 44 -3.07 -23.15 -10.69
CA PRO A 44 -4.06 -22.36 -9.97
C PRO A 44 -5.30 -23.24 -9.75
N SER A 45 -5.48 -23.67 -8.50
CA SER A 45 -6.66 -24.40 -8.06
C SER A 45 -7.83 -23.40 -7.95
N PRO A 46 -9.06 -23.77 -8.34
CA PRO A 46 -10.19 -22.85 -8.32
C PRO A 46 -10.53 -22.47 -6.87
N SER A 47 -10.52 -21.16 -6.62
CA SER A 47 -11.19 -20.47 -5.51
C SER A 47 -10.96 -21.07 -4.12
N ALA A 48 -9.70 -21.07 -3.66
CA ALA A 48 -9.50 -20.98 -2.21
C ALA A 48 -10.09 -19.65 -1.76
N ALA A 49 -11.04 -19.67 -0.82
CA ALA A 49 -11.47 -18.46 -0.13
C ALA A 49 -10.21 -17.74 0.36
N SER A 50 -10.02 -16.49 -0.04
CA SER A 50 -8.79 -15.78 0.27
C SER A 50 -8.71 -15.65 1.80
N GLY A 51 -7.52 -15.86 2.36
CA GLY A 51 -7.33 -15.78 3.80
C GLY A 51 -7.69 -14.40 4.36
N PRO A 52 -7.61 -14.17 5.69
CA PRO A 52 -7.91 -12.86 6.29
C PRO A 52 -7.05 -11.72 5.73
N ASN A 53 -5.91 -12.04 5.11
CA ASN A 53 -5.01 -11.09 4.47
C ASN A 53 -5.17 -11.06 2.95
N GLY A 54 -6.17 -11.73 2.36
CA GLY A 54 -6.25 -11.90 0.91
C GLY A 54 -5.19 -12.88 0.37
N ASP A 55 -4.66 -12.57 -0.81
CA ASP A 55 -3.55 -13.30 -1.45
C ASP A 55 -2.18 -12.70 -1.11
N PHE A 56 -2.10 -11.96 0.00
CA PHE A 56 -0.86 -11.38 0.52
C PHE A 56 -0.19 -12.33 1.51
N ALA A 57 1.15 -12.40 1.49
CA ALA A 57 1.89 -13.35 2.31
C ALA A 57 1.78 -13.06 3.82
N THR A 58 1.58 -11.79 4.19
CA THR A 58 1.47 -11.36 5.58
C THR A 58 0.44 -10.23 5.74
N ALA A 59 -0.05 -10.03 6.96
CA ALA A 59 -0.91 -8.89 7.29
C ALA A 59 -0.21 -7.55 7.05
N ALA A 60 1.08 -7.46 7.37
CA ALA A 60 1.88 -6.26 7.13
C ALA A 60 1.98 -5.93 5.63
N GLU A 61 2.19 -6.94 4.79
CA GLU A 61 2.20 -6.78 3.33
C GLU A 61 0.83 -6.34 2.81
N ALA A 62 -0.25 -6.99 3.25
CA ALA A 62 -1.61 -6.62 2.88
C ALA A 62 -1.90 -5.17 3.25
N CYS A 63 -1.62 -4.78 4.49
CA CYS A 63 -1.84 -3.42 4.98
C CYS A 63 -1.02 -2.37 4.21
N ALA A 64 0.26 -2.64 3.96
CA ALA A 64 1.10 -1.74 3.18
C ALA A 64 0.54 -1.56 1.77
N LYS A 65 0.22 -2.66 1.07
CA LYS A 65 -0.23 -2.61 -0.33
C LYS A 65 -1.64 -2.06 -0.49
N ILE A 66 -2.57 -2.45 0.37
CA ILE A 66 -3.93 -1.90 0.35
C ILE A 66 -3.90 -0.40 0.63
N SER A 67 -3.11 0.05 1.61
CA SER A 67 -3.00 1.49 1.94
C SER A 67 -2.34 2.30 0.83
N GLU A 68 -1.25 1.79 0.24
CA GLU A 68 -0.53 2.40 -0.89
C GLU A 68 -1.47 2.59 -2.09
N GLN A 69 -2.21 1.54 -2.43
CA GLN A 69 -3.09 1.50 -3.60
C GLN A 69 -4.38 2.29 -3.37
N ALA A 70 -4.93 2.25 -2.17
CA ALA A 70 -6.03 3.13 -1.80
C ALA A 70 -5.60 4.60 -1.90
N THR A 71 -4.46 4.96 -1.31
CA THR A 71 -3.98 6.35 -1.32
C THR A 71 -3.74 6.86 -2.73
N GLY A 72 -3.00 6.14 -3.57
CA GLY A 72 -2.76 6.63 -4.93
C GLY A 72 -3.97 6.54 -5.86
N ALA A 73 -4.99 5.71 -5.56
CA ALA A 73 -6.29 5.79 -6.25
C ALA A 73 -6.93 7.18 -6.11
N THR A 74 -6.65 7.89 -5.01
CA THR A 74 -7.08 9.29 -4.85
C THR A 74 -6.26 10.29 -5.65
N LEU A 75 -5.07 9.91 -6.10
CA LEU A 75 -4.12 10.76 -6.83
C LEU A 75 -4.18 10.57 -8.34
N LEU A 76 -4.70 9.43 -8.82
CA LEU A 76 -5.04 9.13 -10.22
C LEU A 76 -5.61 10.32 -11.02
N PRO A 77 -6.55 11.11 -10.49
CA PRO A 77 -7.18 12.22 -11.23
C PRO A 77 -6.26 13.41 -11.39
N LEU A 78 -5.46 13.67 -10.36
CA LEU A 78 -4.45 14.70 -10.39
C LEU A 78 -3.35 14.32 -11.39
N SER A 79 -2.96 13.04 -11.43
CA SER A 79 -2.05 12.50 -12.46
C SER A 79 -2.64 12.63 -13.87
N ALA A 80 -3.95 12.39 -14.03
CA ALA A 80 -4.66 12.58 -15.30
C ALA A 80 -4.63 14.05 -15.74
N ALA A 81 -4.92 14.98 -14.82
CA ALA A 81 -4.88 16.41 -15.08
C ALA A 81 -3.46 16.92 -15.42
N GLN A 82 -2.41 16.26 -14.94
CA GLN A 82 -1.00 16.53 -15.26
C GLN A 82 -0.54 15.89 -16.59
N GLY A 83 -1.39 15.13 -17.29
CA GLY A 83 -1.04 14.48 -18.55
C GLY A 83 -0.07 13.29 -18.42
N LYS A 84 0.10 12.72 -17.22
CA LYS A 84 1.03 11.61 -16.94
C LYS A 84 0.46 10.25 -17.35
N THR A 85 0.20 10.07 -18.64
CA THR A 85 -0.55 8.91 -19.16
C THR A 85 0.12 7.55 -18.95
N ALA A 86 1.46 7.48 -19.00
CA ALA A 86 2.20 6.22 -18.81
C ALA A 86 2.16 5.73 -17.34
N GLU A 87 2.50 6.60 -16.39
CA GLU A 87 2.38 6.32 -14.95
C GLU A 87 0.94 5.98 -14.56
N LEU A 88 -0.03 6.66 -15.17
CA LEU A 88 -1.44 6.42 -14.91
C LEU A 88 -1.87 5.01 -15.34
N LYS A 89 -1.46 4.56 -16.52
CA LYS A 89 -1.75 3.20 -17.00
C LYS A 89 -1.14 2.12 -16.12
N GLN A 90 0.09 2.35 -15.64
CA GLN A 90 0.72 1.46 -14.69
C GLN A 90 -0.09 1.39 -13.39
N TYR A 91 -0.47 2.55 -12.86
CA TYR A 91 -1.24 2.64 -11.63
C TYR A 91 -2.61 1.97 -11.72
N GLU A 92 -3.33 2.14 -12.84
CA GLU A 92 -4.61 1.44 -13.09
C GLU A 92 -4.43 -0.09 -13.05
N ALA A 93 -3.34 -0.61 -13.62
CA ALA A 93 -3.05 -2.04 -13.61
C ALA A 93 -2.69 -2.55 -12.21
N GLU A 94 -1.88 -1.80 -11.45
CA GLU A 94 -1.53 -2.15 -10.06
C GLU A 94 -2.76 -2.11 -9.14
N LEU A 95 -3.65 -1.14 -9.34
CA LEU A 95 -4.91 -1.02 -8.61
C LEU A 95 -5.85 -2.18 -8.93
N ALA A 96 -5.95 -2.57 -10.20
CA ALA A 96 -6.75 -3.73 -10.62
C ALA A 96 -6.19 -5.05 -10.04
N ALA A 97 -4.88 -5.27 -10.13
CA ALA A 97 -4.24 -6.45 -9.56
C ALA A 97 -4.40 -6.53 -8.04
N THR A 98 -4.37 -5.37 -7.36
CA THR A 98 -4.62 -5.31 -5.92
C THR A 98 -6.07 -5.68 -5.59
N ALA A 99 -7.04 -5.19 -6.36
CA ALA A 99 -8.45 -5.49 -6.18
C ALA A 99 -8.78 -6.99 -6.27
N GLU A 100 -7.99 -7.76 -7.02
CA GLU A 100 -8.16 -9.23 -7.08
C GLU A 100 -7.60 -9.93 -5.83
N ARG A 101 -6.52 -9.37 -5.26
CA ARG A 101 -5.75 -9.95 -4.15
C ARG A 101 -6.24 -9.56 -2.77
N VAL A 102 -7.05 -8.51 -2.63
CA VAL A 102 -7.56 -8.08 -1.31
C VAL A 102 -8.41 -9.20 -0.66
N PRO A 103 -8.47 -9.23 0.68
CA PRO A 103 -9.33 -10.16 1.39
C PRO A 103 -10.81 -10.01 0.98
N ASP A 104 -11.56 -11.11 1.06
CA ASP A 104 -12.96 -11.15 0.61
C ASP A 104 -13.85 -10.12 1.34
N SER A 105 -13.51 -9.77 2.58
CA SER A 105 -14.20 -8.72 3.35
C SER A 105 -14.03 -7.30 2.78
N LEU A 106 -13.00 -7.07 1.96
CA LEU A 106 -12.68 -5.78 1.35
C LEU A 106 -12.92 -5.75 -0.17
N LYS A 107 -13.08 -6.93 -0.79
CA LYS A 107 -13.08 -7.10 -2.26
C LYS A 107 -14.10 -6.23 -2.99
N ALA A 108 -15.34 -6.16 -2.49
CA ALA A 108 -16.38 -5.34 -3.11
C ALA A 108 -16.07 -3.83 -2.99
N ASP A 109 -15.65 -3.38 -1.81
CA ASP A 109 -15.37 -1.97 -1.56
C ASP A 109 -14.14 -1.48 -2.33
N PHE A 110 -13.08 -2.30 -2.40
CA PHE A 110 -11.88 -1.97 -3.15
C PHE A 110 -12.13 -2.01 -4.67
N ALA A 111 -12.97 -2.92 -5.16
CA ALA A 111 -13.41 -2.93 -6.56
C ALA A 111 -14.17 -1.65 -6.91
N ASN A 112 -15.09 -1.20 -6.03
CA ASN A 112 -15.79 0.07 -6.21
C ASN A 112 -14.83 1.26 -6.21
N LEU A 113 -13.88 1.32 -5.26
CA LEU A 113 -12.84 2.36 -5.25
C LEU A 113 -12.05 2.39 -6.57
N LYS A 114 -11.61 1.23 -7.06
CA LYS A 114 -10.91 1.09 -8.34
C LYS A 114 -11.76 1.63 -9.50
N ASP A 115 -13.00 1.19 -9.61
CA ASP A 115 -13.89 1.61 -10.72
C ASP A 115 -14.15 3.12 -10.68
N VAL A 116 -14.38 3.70 -9.49
CA VAL A 116 -14.58 5.14 -9.31
C VAL A 116 -13.29 5.92 -9.63
N ALA A 117 -12.13 5.47 -9.16
CA ALA A 117 -10.86 6.13 -9.43
C ALA A 117 -10.53 6.13 -10.93
N VAL A 118 -10.74 5.01 -11.63
CA VAL A 118 -10.55 4.88 -13.08
C VAL A 118 -11.55 5.74 -13.86
N ALA A 119 -12.83 5.74 -13.47
CA ALA A 119 -13.83 6.60 -14.12
C ALA A 119 -13.42 8.07 -14.05
N GLY A 120 -12.86 8.48 -12.92
CA GLY A 120 -12.42 9.85 -12.72
C GLY A 120 -11.23 10.32 -13.56
N VAL A 121 -10.48 9.40 -14.17
CA VAL A 121 -9.43 9.75 -15.14
C VAL A 121 -10.01 10.51 -16.33
N THR A 122 -11.23 10.14 -16.74
CA THR A 122 -11.93 10.73 -17.89
C THR A 122 -13.09 11.62 -17.48
N ASP A 123 -13.71 11.36 -16.33
CA ASP A 123 -14.82 12.14 -15.77
C ASP A 123 -14.42 12.85 -14.47
N GLN A 124 -13.95 14.09 -14.60
CA GLN A 124 -13.54 14.92 -13.46
C GLN A 124 -14.70 15.20 -12.48
N THR A 125 -15.96 14.98 -12.86
CA THR A 125 -17.11 15.16 -11.95
C THR A 125 -17.13 14.12 -10.83
N VAL A 126 -16.44 12.99 -11.00
CA VAL A 126 -16.28 11.96 -9.96
C VAL A 126 -15.62 12.52 -8.69
N PHE A 127 -14.72 13.50 -8.81
CA PHE A 127 -14.07 14.14 -7.65
C PHE A 127 -14.91 15.22 -7.02
N SER A 128 -15.44 16.13 -7.85
CA SER A 128 -16.25 17.25 -7.36
C SER A 128 -17.59 16.80 -6.76
N SER A 129 -18.09 15.62 -7.14
CA SER A 129 -19.30 15.02 -6.57
C SER A 129 -19.08 14.26 -5.25
N GLY A 130 -17.83 14.09 -4.81
CA GLY A 130 -17.50 13.31 -3.61
C GLY A 130 -17.61 11.79 -3.79
N LYS A 131 -17.86 11.28 -5.01
CA LYS A 131 -17.95 9.82 -5.28
C LYS A 131 -16.67 9.08 -4.90
N LEU A 132 -15.49 9.65 -5.21
CA LEU A 132 -14.22 9.04 -4.79
C LEU A 132 -14.10 8.95 -3.27
N GLN A 133 -14.47 10.01 -2.55
CA GLN A 133 -14.41 10.01 -1.09
C GLN A 133 -15.38 8.97 -0.50
N ALA A 134 -16.58 8.85 -1.06
CA ALA A 134 -17.54 7.83 -0.66
C ALA A 134 -17.04 6.41 -0.92
N ALA A 135 -16.37 6.18 -2.05
CA ALA A 135 -15.77 4.88 -2.37
C ALA A 135 -14.56 4.56 -1.47
N MET A 136 -13.83 5.58 -1.00
CA MET A 136 -12.68 5.43 -0.12
C MET A 136 -13.06 5.13 1.34
N ALA A 137 -14.23 5.59 1.80
CA ALA A 137 -14.67 5.45 3.18
C ALA A 137 -14.62 4.00 3.71
N PRO A 138 -15.26 3.01 3.06
CA PRO A 138 -15.23 1.63 3.56
C PRO A 138 -13.83 1.01 3.54
N VAL A 139 -13.00 1.38 2.54
CA VAL A 139 -11.59 0.95 2.48
C VAL A 139 -10.79 1.51 3.66
N THR A 140 -11.02 2.78 4.01
CA THR A 140 -10.36 3.45 5.14
C THR A 140 -10.79 2.84 6.47
N GLU A 141 -12.09 2.53 6.63
CA GLU A 141 -12.61 1.84 7.82
C GLU A 141 -11.99 0.45 7.97
N TRP A 142 -11.87 -0.29 6.87
CA TRP A 142 -11.20 -1.58 6.86
C TRP A 142 -9.73 -1.46 7.26
N ILE A 143 -8.98 -0.51 6.69
CA ILE A 143 -7.57 -0.27 7.05
C ILE A 143 -7.45 0.04 8.54
N ALA A 144 -8.28 0.94 9.07
CA ALA A 144 -8.25 1.32 10.49
C ALA A 144 -8.56 0.12 11.43
N ALA A 145 -9.42 -0.80 11.01
CA ALA A 145 -9.77 -1.98 11.79
C ALA A 145 -8.68 -3.06 11.76
N ASN A 146 -7.97 -3.21 10.63
CA ASN A 146 -7.11 -4.38 10.36
C ASN A 146 -5.60 -4.06 10.38
N CYS A 147 -5.21 -2.80 10.19
CA CYS A 147 -3.81 -2.38 10.06
C CYS A 147 -3.38 -1.60 11.30
N LYS A 148 -2.50 -2.19 12.11
CA LYS A 148 -1.97 -1.63 13.36
C LYS A 148 -0.45 -1.62 13.39
#